data_AF-A0A563UH14-F1
#
_entry.id   AF-A0A563UH14-F1
#
_cell.length_a   1.000
_cell.length_b   1.000
_cell.length_c   1.000
_cell.angle_alpha   90.00
_cell.angle_beta   90.00
_cell.angle_gamma   90.00
#
_symmetry.space_group_name_H-M   'P 1'
#
loop_
_entity.id
_entity.type
_entity.pdbx_description
1 polymer ?
#
loop_
_entity_poly.entity_id
_entity_poly.type
_entity_poly.pdbx_seq_one_letter_code
_entity_poly.pdbx_strand_id
1 'polypeptide(L)'
;MKKRIFIIVTTFLFGHIISVAQSSVQSSDTLKRQINLVESNLAGSVRTTDQKPWTIQERMAFYKVPGVTVAVIRNYKLAWAKGYGWADVAAKIPVTEKTLFQAASVSKSLNAVGVLKLVQEGKIDPDKDINYYLKSWKYPYDSVSKGNIINIKHLLSHTGGISVHGFGGYSVTDSLPTIVQVLNGTKPANSERIRSLTAPGAKFDYSGGGVTVSQLILTDITGQPYDTYMYKNVLKPMGMDNSSFTQQPAKNRAALLATAYSADGSEVKGKYHIYPEQGAAGLWTNPTDLSKYIIETQLAYEGKSARVLNQQTTKLRLTPYLTGGALGVFIDSLADGVYFQHSGGNEGFKCQYYGSLQGGNGVVVMINSDNAGIIGEIVNSVGKVYGFKGLNRSKVYTEVAVDAAVLQTYVGEYEMKPGFILTVTREGNKLFAQGTGQDKIGLFAEAQNKFFLKNIPVELEFIKNNKNEVITCRVFQGGVIDAKRIK
;
A
#
# COMPACT_ATOMS: atom_id res chain seq x y z
N MET A 1 17.34 37.88 74.92
CA MET A 1 17.73 38.92 73.94
C MET A 1 18.16 38.25 72.65
N LYS A 2 17.64 38.74 71.51
CA LYS A 2 17.99 38.45 70.09
C LYS A 2 17.29 37.27 69.38
N LYS A 3 16.70 37.67 68.24
CA LYS A 3 15.85 36.98 67.24
C LYS A 3 16.68 36.33 66.11
N ARG A 4 15.98 35.54 65.27
CA ARG A 4 16.24 35.12 63.86
C ARG A 4 16.91 33.73 63.75
N ILE A 5 16.57 32.80 62.84
CA ILE A 5 16.07 32.87 61.45
C ILE A 5 15.02 31.75 61.19
N PHE A 6 14.00 32.08 60.40
CA PHE A 6 13.09 31.18 59.69
C PHE A 6 13.50 31.19 58.20
N ILE A 7 13.14 30.13 57.45
CA ILE A 7 13.16 29.99 55.97
C ILE A 7 14.42 29.29 55.40
N ILE A 8 14.23 28.09 54.84
CA ILE A 8 14.55 27.66 53.46
C ILE A 8 14.09 26.20 53.34
N VAL A 9 12.92 25.95 52.74
CA VAL A 9 12.64 24.74 51.92
C VAL A 9 11.52 25.11 50.94
N THR A 10 11.82 25.91 49.92
CA THR A 10 10.90 26.10 48.78
C THR A 10 11.68 26.42 47.50
N THR A 11 12.60 25.55 47.09
CA THR A 11 13.36 25.78 45.84
C THR A 11 13.69 24.53 45.02
N PHE A 12 12.99 23.41 45.22
CA PHE A 12 13.20 22.20 44.40
C PHE A 12 12.09 21.87 43.41
N LEU A 13 10.93 22.55 43.45
CA LEU A 13 9.82 22.29 42.52
C LEU A 13 9.88 23.10 41.21
N PHE A 14 10.53 24.26 41.18
CA PHE A 14 10.53 25.12 39.99
C PHE A 14 11.52 24.67 38.89
N GLY A 15 12.66 24.06 39.25
CA GLY A 15 13.68 23.61 38.29
C GLY A 15 13.23 22.43 37.42
N HIS A 16 12.46 21.49 37.99
CA HIS A 16 11.91 20.35 37.23
C HIS A 16 10.78 20.78 36.28
N ILE A 17 9.94 21.74 36.67
CA ILE A 17 8.84 22.23 35.81
C ILE A 17 9.39 22.97 34.59
N ILE A 18 10.44 23.79 34.75
CA ILE A 18 11.05 24.53 33.64
C ILE A 18 11.79 23.59 32.67
N SER A 19 12.49 22.57 33.18
CA SER A 19 13.18 21.56 32.37
C SER A 19 12.20 20.69 31.55
N VAL A 20 11.08 20.28 32.15
CA VAL A 20 10.02 19.51 31.47
C VAL A 20 9.27 20.39 30.45
N ALA A 21 9.05 21.67 30.77
CA ALA A 21 8.45 22.61 29.83
C ALA A 21 9.38 22.90 28.62
N GLN A 22 10.69 23.09 28.83
CA GLN A 22 11.65 23.32 27.75
C GLN A 22 11.84 22.09 26.85
N SER A 23 11.92 20.89 27.42
CA SER A 23 12.03 19.65 26.65
C SER A 23 10.75 19.32 25.85
N SER A 24 9.57 19.58 26.41
CA SER A 24 8.29 19.40 25.70
C SER A 24 8.12 20.43 24.57
N VAL A 25 8.47 21.70 24.77
CA VAL A 25 8.44 22.72 23.70
C VAL A 25 9.40 22.38 22.57
N GLN A 26 10.66 22.02 22.89
CA GLN A 26 11.68 21.61 21.91
C GLN A 26 11.27 20.35 21.12
N SER A 27 10.58 19.41 21.76
CA SER A 27 10.02 18.22 21.08
C SER A 27 8.89 18.58 20.11
N SER A 28 8.04 19.56 20.46
CA SER A 28 6.92 20.01 19.63
C SER A 28 7.37 20.79 18.39
N ASP A 29 8.41 21.62 18.51
CA ASP A 29 8.98 22.36 17.39
C ASP A 29 9.75 21.44 16.44
N THR A 30 10.42 20.42 16.98
CA THR A 30 11.05 19.36 16.18
C THR A 30 10.00 18.60 15.36
N LEU A 31 8.86 18.23 15.97
CA LEU A 31 7.78 17.54 15.27
C LEU A 31 7.17 18.40 14.17
N LYS A 32 6.85 19.67 14.46
CA LYS A 32 6.34 20.63 13.45
C LYS A 32 7.32 20.77 12.29
N ARG A 33 8.62 20.87 12.56
CA ARG A 33 9.66 20.92 11.53
C ARG A 33 9.68 19.65 10.67
N GLN A 34 9.58 18.47 11.28
CA GLN A 34 9.54 17.21 10.55
C GLN A 34 8.30 17.11 9.65
N ILE A 35 7.13 17.50 10.16
CA ILE A 35 5.89 17.53 9.39
C ILE A 35 6.04 18.48 8.19
N ASN A 36 6.52 19.70 8.40
CA ASN A 36 6.76 20.66 7.33
C ASN A 36 7.75 20.13 6.29
N LEU A 37 8.83 19.46 6.74
CA LEU A 37 9.79 18.84 5.82
C LEU A 37 9.15 17.74 4.99
N VAL A 38 8.28 16.91 5.57
CA VAL A 38 7.53 15.89 4.81
C VAL A 38 6.60 16.55 3.81
N GLU A 39 5.89 17.60 4.21
CA GLU A 39 4.94 18.34 3.37
C GLU A 39 5.60 19.08 2.22
N SER A 40 6.90 19.40 2.30
CA SER A 40 7.63 20.19 1.30
C SER A 40 8.78 19.45 0.59
N ASN A 41 8.91 18.14 0.79
CA ASN A 41 9.95 17.30 0.16
C ASN A 41 9.39 16.16 -0.70
N LEU A 42 8.19 16.33 -1.29
CA LEU A 42 7.64 15.31 -2.18
C LEU A 42 8.49 15.21 -3.44
N ALA A 43 8.76 13.96 -3.85
CA ALA A 43 9.51 13.65 -5.06
C ALA A 43 9.03 12.33 -5.65
N GLY A 44 8.98 12.27 -6.98
CA GLY A 44 8.68 11.05 -7.73
C GLY A 44 9.79 10.00 -7.61
N SER A 45 9.62 8.89 -8.31
CA SER A 45 10.61 7.81 -8.36
C SER A 45 11.92 8.23 -9.03
N VAL A 46 11.90 9.31 -9.81
CA VAL A 46 13.06 9.89 -10.49
C VAL A 46 13.07 11.40 -10.25
N ARG A 47 14.25 11.96 -9.98
CA ARG A 47 14.47 13.41 -9.91
C ARG A 47 15.85 13.78 -10.45
N THR A 48 15.97 14.99 -10.99
CA THR A 48 17.29 15.57 -11.28
C THR A 48 17.85 16.31 -10.06
N THR A 49 19.16 16.55 -10.04
CA THR A 49 19.83 17.35 -8.99
C THR A 49 19.20 18.72 -8.80
N ASP A 50 18.76 19.34 -9.89
CA ASP A 50 18.25 20.71 -9.89
C ASP A 50 16.72 20.78 -9.69
N GLN A 51 16.05 19.62 -9.63
CA GLN A 51 14.61 19.56 -9.44
C GLN A 51 14.26 19.95 -8.00
N LYS A 52 13.57 21.08 -7.86
CA LYS A 52 12.95 21.47 -6.59
C LYS A 52 11.90 20.42 -6.19
N PRO A 53 11.89 19.98 -4.92
CA PRO A 53 10.81 19.13 -4.44
C PRO A 53 9.47 19.86 -4.50
N TRP A 54 8.40 19.09 -4.53
CA TRP A 54 7.04 19.62 -4.49
C TRP A 54 6.49 19.66 -3.07
N THR A 55 5.48 20.49 -2.89
CA THR A 55 4.63 20.49 -1.71
C THR A 55 3.46 19.53 -1.86
N ILE A 56 2.90 19.06 -0.75
CA ILE A 56 1.71 18.19 -0.77
C ILE A 56 0.52 18.87 -1.48
N GLN A 57 0.33 20.19 -1.32
CA GLN A 57 -0.74 20.94 -1.96
C GLN A 57 -0.57 21.01 -3.48
N GLU A 58 0.65 21.26 -3.98
CA GLU A 58 0.95 21.25 -5.41
C GLU A 58 0.65 19.87 -6.03
N ARG A 59 0.99 18.78 -5.32
CA ARG A 59 0.76 17.42 -5.82
C ARG A 59 -0.71 17.02 -5.74
N MET A 60 -1.42 17.43 -4.69
CA MET A 60 -2.87 17.24 -4.62
C MET A 60 -3.58 17.94 -5.78
N ALA A 61 -3.19 19.19 -6.09
CA ALA A 61 -3.74 19.92 -7.23
C ALA A 61 -3.38 19.25 -8.57
N PHE A 62 -2.12 18.84 -8.75
CA PHE A 62 -1.64 18.18 -9.97
C PHE A 62 -2.38 16.87 -10.27
N TYR A 63 -2.57 16.02 -9.25
CA TYR A 63 -3.26 14.73 -9.40
C TYR A 63 -4.78 14.84 -9.23
N LYS A 64 -5.31 16.03 -8.99
CA LYS A 64 -6.73 16.27 -8.68
C LYS A 64 -7.24 15.40 -7.52
N VAL A 65 -6.41 15.23 -6.50
CA VAL A 65 -6.74 14.44 -5.30
C VAL A 65 -7.37 15.36 -4.26
N PRO A 66 -8.67 15.21 -3.94
CA PRO A 66 -9.34 16.15 -3.04
C PRO A 66 -8.87 16.05 -1.59
N GLY A 67 -8.62 14.84 -1.11
CA GLY A 67 -8.31 14.54 0.28
C GLY A 67 -7.20 13.52 0.45
N VAL A 68 -6.30 13.81 1.38
CA VAL A 68 -5.16 12.94 1.73
C VAL A 68 -5.03 12.84 3.24
N THR A 69 -4.70 11.66 3.74
CA THR A 69 -4.18 11.48 5.10
C THR A 69 -2.78 10.87 5.07
N VAL A 70 -1.96 11.26 6.04
CA VAL A 70 -0.64 10.67 6.28
C VAL A 70 -0.51 10.40 7.78
N ALA A 71 -0.04 9.20 8.14
CA ALA A 71 0.45 8.91 9.48
C ALA A 71 1.86 8.33 9.42
N VAL A 72 2.70 8.75 10.37
CA VAL A 72 4.08 8.28 10.51
C VAL A 72 4.24 7.60 11.86
N ILE A 73 4.79 6.39 11.83
CA ILE A 73 5.09 5.58 13.00
C ILE A 73 6.61 5.58 13.16
N ARG A 74 7.08 5.86 14.38
CA ARG A 74 8.51 5.84 14.72
C ARG A 74 8.70 5.19 16.07
N ASN A 75 9.62 4.23 16.16
CA ASN A 75 9.94 3.53 17.40
C ASN A 75 8.70 2.97 18.13
N TYR A 76 7.85 2.23 17.41
CA TYR A 76 6.62 1.59 17.89
C TYR A 76 5.57 2.56 18.42
N LYS A 77 5.61 3.83 18.00
CA LYS A 77 4.67 4.88 18.40
C LYS A 77 4.20 5.68 17.20
N LEU A 78 2.94 6.11 17.23
CA LEU A 78 2.44 7.09 16.28
C LEU A 78 3.14 8.43 16.54
N ALA A 79 4.00 8.87 15.61
CA ALA A 79 4.69 10.14 15.71
C ALA A 79 3.73 11.30 15.40
N TRP A 80 2.93 11.16 14.35
CA TRP A 80 1.84 12.07 14.00
C TRP A 80 0.90 11.43 12.96
N ALA A 81 -0.32 11.96 12.89
CA ALA A 81 -1.27 11.73 11.81
C ALA A 81 -1.91 13.08 11.42
N LYS A 82 -2.06 13.35 10.12
CA LYS A 82 -2.61 14.62 9.62
C LYS A 82 -3.42 14.40 8.34
N GLY A 83 -4.50 15.17 8.22
CA GLY A 83 -5.35 15.25 7.04
C GLY A 83 -5.11 16.53 6.24
N TYR A 84 -5.36 16.46 4.93
CA TYR A 84 -5.21 17.55 3.97
C TYR A 84 -6.39 17.56 3.00
N GLY A 85 -6.87 18.75 2.65
CA GLY A 85 -7.97 18.94 1.70
C GLY A 85 -9.33 18.50 2.24
N TRP A 86 -10.16 17.93 1.38
CA TRP A 86 -11.59 17.69 1.63
C TRP A 86 -11.93 16.20 1.66
N ALA A 87 -12.56 15.78 2.76
CA ALA A 87 -13.23 14.48 2.85
C ALA A 87 -14.48 14.47 1.96
N ASP A 88 -15.14 15.62 1.83
CA ASP A 88 -16.23 15.87 0.90
C ASP A 88 -16.12 17.31 0.38
N VAL A 89 -15.90 17.46 -0.93
CA VAL A 89 -15.69 18.75 -1.61
C VAL A 89 -16.95 19.60 -1.60
N ALA A 90 -18.11 19.00 -1.92
CA ALA A 90 -19.37 19.72 -2.04
C ALA A 90 -19.84 20.23 -0.67
N ALA A 91 -19.71 19.41 0.36
CA ALA A 91 -20.05 19.75 1.74
C ALA A 91 -18.95 20.54 2.46
N LYS A 92 -17.78 20.76 1.84
CA LYS A 92 -16.61 21.41 2.43
C LYS A 92 -16.22 20.80 3.78
N ILE A 93 -16.23 19.47 3.87
CA ILE A 93 -15.82 18.76 5.08
C ILE A 93 -14.31 18.50 4.99
N PRO A 94 -13.49 19.02 5.90
CA PRO A 94 -12.04 18.82 5.84
C PRO A 94 -11.66 17.38 6.16
N VAL A 95 -10.58 16.90 5.55
CA VAL A 95 -9.96 15.64 5.99
C VAL A 95 -9.29 15.85 7.35
N THR A 96 -9.48 14.89 8.26
CA THR A 96 -8.81 14.82 9.56
C THR A 96 -8.20 13.44 9.77
N GLU A 97 -7.43 13.25 10.83
CA GLU A 97 -6.89 11.95 11.24
C GLU A 97 -7.97 10.93 11.65
N LYS A 98 -9.22 11.39 11.81
CA LYS A 98 -10.40 10.59 12.16
C LYS A 98 -11.27 10.24 10.96
N THR A 99 -11.09 10.93 9.83
CA THR A 99 -11.84 10.66 8.59
C THR A 99 -11.65 9.21 8.16
N LEU A 100 -12.77 8.54 7.89
CA LEU A 100 -12.83 7.15 7.47
C LEU A 100 -12.79 7.05 5.95
N PHE A 101 -11.84 6.27 5.46
CA PHE A 101 -11.67 5.90 4.06
C PHE A 101 -11.89 4.40 3.90
N GLN A 102 -12.22 3.97 2.69
CA GLN A 102 -12.15 2.55 2.36
C GLN A 102 -10.69 2.13 2.19
N ALA A 103 -10.23 1.20 3.01
CA ALA A 103 -8.88 0.64 2.93
C ALA A 103 -8.74 -0.42 1.82
N ALA A 104 -9.86 -0.80 1.19
CA ALA A 104 -9.88 -1.73 0.08
C ALA A 104 -9.07 -3.00 0.39
N SER A 105 -8.09 -3.35 -0.43
CA SER A 105 -7.30 -4.58 -0.25
C SER A 105 -6.42 -4.63 1.01
N VAL A 106 -6.23 -3.53 1.75
CA VAL A 106 -5.67 -3.58 3.12
C VAL A 106 -6.53 -4.43 4.05
N SER A 107 -7.82 -4.61 3.73
CA SER A 107 -8.72 -5.57 4.38
C SER A 107 -8.11 -6.97 4.51
N LYS A 108 -7.37 -7.42 3.49
CA LYS A 108 -6.75 -8.76 3.44
C LYS A 108 -5.75 -8.96 4.58
N SER A 109 -5.02 -7.91 4.94
CA SER A 109 -4.07 -7.94 6.04
C SER A 109 -4.75 -8.21 7.37
N LEU A 110 -5.89 -7.58 7.63
CA LEU A 110 -6.66 -7.78 8.87
C LEU A 110 -7.45 -9.09 8.80
N ASN A 111 -7.99 -9.46 7.65
CA ASN A 111 -8.62 -10.77 7.44
C ASN A 111 -7.66 -11.91 7.82
N ALA A 112 -6.42 -11.86 7.34
CA ALA A 112 -5.41 -12.85 7.70
C ALA A 112 -5.15 -12.90 9.21
N VAL A 113 -5.17 -11.77 9.92
CA VAL A 113 -5.08 -11.75 11.38
C VAL A 113 -6.27 -12.49 12.02
N GLY A 114 -7.49 -12.25 11.54
CA GLY A 114 -8.70 -12.90 12.05
C GLY A 114 -8.71 -14.42 11.82
N VAL A 115 -8.30 -14.87 10.63
CA VAL A 115 -8.19 -16.29 10.28
C VAL A 115 -7.06 -16.97 11.05
N LEU A 116 -5.88 -16.34 11.14
CA LEU A 116 -4.75 -16.91 11.86
C LEU A 116 -4.95 -16.93 13.37
N LYS A 117 -5.84 -16.09 13.92
CA LYS A 117 -6.29 -16.24 15.31
C LYS A 117 -6.99 -17.58 15.53
N LEU A 118 -7.82 -18.04 14.58
CA LEU A 118 -8.45 -19.36 14.66
C LEU A 118 -7.45 -20.50 14.50
N VAL A 119 -6.37 -20.30 13.73
CA VAL A 119 -5.23 -21.23 13.66
C VAL A 119 -4.53 -21.33 15.01
N GLN A 120 -4.21 -20.18 15.61
CA GLN A 120 -3.59 -20.13 16.93
C GLN A 120 -4.46 -20.78 18.02
N GLU A 121 -5.78 -20.69 17.90
CA GLU A 121 -6.75 -21.32 18.81
C GLU A 121 -6.98 -22.81 18.51
N GLY A 122 -6.27 -23.40 17.54
CA GLY A 122 -6.40 -24.81 17.17
C GLY A 122 -7.71 -25.17 16.45
N LYS A 123 -8.50 -24.16 16.04
CA LYS A 123 -9.77 -24.37 15.31
C LYS A 123 -9.57 -24.61 13.82
N ILE A 124 -8.42 -24.17 13.30
CA ILE A 124 -8.00 -24.34 11.92
C ILE A 124 -6.60 -24.97 11.92
N ASP A 125 -6.47 -26.07 11.20
CA ASP A 125 -5.18 -26.58 10.75
C ASP A 125 -4.85 -25.84 9.44
N PRO A 126 -3.76 -25.07 9.38
CA PRO A 126 -3.47 -24.21 8.24
C PRO A 126 -3.09 -24.99 6.97
N ASP A 127 -2.80 -26.28 7.08
CA ASP A 127 -2.39 -27.16 5.99
C ASP A 127 -3.52 -28.07 5.49
N LYS A 128 -4.66 -28.11 6.19
CA LYS A 128 -5.82 -28.93 5.85
C LYS A 128 -6.64 -28.33 4.70
N ASP A 129 -7.31 -29.20 3.95
CA ASP A 129 -8.23 -28.81 2.87
C ASP A 129 -9.31 -27.87 3.40
N ILE A 130 -9.50 -26.73 2.72
CA ILE A 130 -10.53 -25.73 3.00
C ILE A 130 -11.95 -26.32 3.04
N ASN A 131 -12.24 -27.37 2.26
CA ASN A 131 -13.55 -28.02 2.25
C ASN A 131 -13.88 -28.77 3.55
N TYR A 132 -12.90 -28.98 4.44
CA TYR A 132 -13.16 -29.44 5.80
C TYR A 132 -13.89 -28.38 6.64
N TYR A 133 -13.65 -27.09 6.36
CA TYR A 133 -14.18 -25.98 7.15
C TYR A 133 -15.40 -25.31 6.52
N LEU A 134 -15.51 -25.34 5.20
CA LEU A 134 -16.65 -24.78 4.47
C LEU A 134 -17.90 -25.64 4.68
N LYS A 135 -18.94 -25.07 5.31
CA LYS A 135 -20.21 -25.73 5.65
C LYS A 135 -21.36 -25.21 4.80
N SER A 136 -21.47 -23.89 4.61
CA SER A 136 -22.57 -23.28 3.84
C SER A 136 -22.34 -23.32 2.33
N TRP A 137 -21.16 -23.74 1.90
CA TRP A 137 -20.72 -23.85 0.51
C TRP A 137 -19.61 -24.92 0.43
N LYS A 138 -19.30 -25.39 -0.76
CA LYS A 138 -18.12 -26.25 -1.01
C LYS A 138 -17.35 -25.70 -2.20
N TYR A 139 -16.04 -25.62 -2.06
CA TYR A 139 -15.16 -25.29 -3.16
C TYR A 139 -15.25 -26.40 -4.22
N PRO A 140 -15.68 -26.05 -5.46
CA PRO A 140 -15.90 -27.03 -6.52
C PRO A 140 -14.57 -27.35 -7.19
N TYR A 141 -13.77 -28.22 -6.58
CA TYR A 141 -12.55 -28.73 -7.21
C TYR A 141 -12.87 -29.34 -8.58
N ASP A 142 -12.02 -29.02 -9.54
CA ASP A 142 -12.09 -29.48 -10.93
C ASP A 142 -10.73 -30.04 -11.38
N SER A 143 -10.64 -30.47 -12.64
CA SER A 143 -9.40 -31.03 -13.20
C SER A 143 -8.22 -30.05 -13.20
N VAL A 144 -8.47 -28.74 -13.17
CA VAL A 144 -7.42 -27.69 -13.11
C VAL A 144 -6.64 -27.77 -11.80
N SER A 145 -7.29 -28.17 -10.70
CA SER A 145 -6.64 -28.37 -9.41
C SER A 145 -5.63 -29.52 -9.39
N LYS A 146 -5.70 -30.45 -10.37
CA LYS A 146 -4.88 -31.67 -10.46
C LYS A 146 -4.97 -32.58 -9.21
N GLY A 147 -6.08 -32.53 -8.48
CA GLY A 147 -6.25 -33.27 -7.23
C GLY A 147 -5.50 -32.69 -6.04
N ASN A 148 -4.81 -31.54 -6.20
CA ASN A 148 -4.17 -30.85 -5.10
C ASN A 148 -5.20 -30.07 -4.29
N ILE A 149 -5.05 -30.13 -2.97
CA ILE A 149 -5.91 -29.38 -2.05
C ILE A 149 -5.49 -27.91 -1.95
N ILE A 150 -6.46 -27.06 -1.67
CA ILE A 150 -6.25 -25.67 -1.22
C ILE A 150 -6.31 -25.68 0.31
N ASN A 151 -5.35 -25.03 0.96
CA ASN A 151 -5.33 -24.85 2.40
C ASN A 151 -5.32 -23.35 2.75
N ILE A 152 -5.31 -23.00 4.04
CA ILE A 152 -5.38 -21.61 4.49
C ILE A 152 -4.14 -20.81 4.09
N LYS A 153 -2.96 -21.43 4.09
CA LYS A 153 -1.74 -20.75 3.61
C LYS A 153 -1.92 -20.35 2.15
N HIS A 154 -2.40 -21.25 1.30
CA HIS A 154 -2.69 -20.97 -0.12
C HIS A 154 -3.65 -19.81 -0.33
N LEU A 155 -4.74 -19.74 0.46
CA LEU A 155 -5.70 -18.64 0.37
C LEU A 155 -5.08 -17.30 0.75
N LEU A 156 -4.35 -17.25 1.88
CA LEU A 156 -3.83 -16.00 2.43
C LEU A 156 -2.57 -15.50 1.71
N SER A 157 -1.77 -16.38 1.08
CA SER A 157 -0.58 -15.99 0.31
C SER A 157 -0.82 -15.81 -1.18
N HIS A 158 -2.06 -15.87 -1.66
CA HIS A 158 -2.39 -15.79 -3.08
C HIS A 158 -1.72 -16.88 -3.93
N THR A 159 -1.66 -18.11 -3.42
CA THR A 159 -1.07 -19.26 -4.12
C THR A 159 -2.07 -20.40 -4.29
N GLY A 160 -3.36 -20.15 -4.01
CA GLY A 160 -4.43 -21.13 -4.24
C GLY A 160 -4.80 -21.33 -5.71
N GLY A 161 -4.32 -20.49 -6.61
CA GLY A 161 -4.69 -20.54 -8.03
C GLY A 161 -6.19 -20.31 -8.24
N ILE A 162 -6.79 -19.35 -7.51
CA ILE A 162 -8.24 -19.11 -7.47
C ILE A 162 -8.60 -17.85 -8.26
N SER A 163 -9.66 -17.91 -9.06
CA SER A 163 -10.15 -16.80 -9.88
C SER A 163 -10.67 -15.61 -9.07
N VAL A 164 -10.98 -14.52 -9.79
CA VAL A 164 -11.41 -13.21 -9.27
C VAL A 164 -10.29 -12.46 -8.56
N HIS A 165 -9.66 -11.55 -9.29
CA HIS A 165 -8.59 -10.68 -8.78
C HIS A 165 -9.12 -9.67 -7.74
N GLY A 166 -10.24 -9.02 -8.02
CA GLY A 166 -10.87 -8.00 -7.16
C GLY A 166 -12.35 -7.78 -7.52
N PHE A 167 -12.99 -6.86 -6.81
CA PHE A 167 -14.44 -6.62 -6.90
C PHE A 167 -14.72 -5.16 -7.25
N GLY A 168 -15.75 -4.90 -8.06
CA GLY A 168 -16.16 -3.55 -8.45
C GLY A 168 -16.91 -2.78 -7.36
N GLY A 169 -17.52 -3.51 -6.42
CA GLY A 169 -18.41 -2.95 -5.40
C GLY A 169 -19.81 -2.70 -5.94
N TYR A 170 -20.69 -2.25 -5.06
CA TYR A 170 -22.12 -2.05 -5.30
C TYR A 170 -22.52 -0.62 -4.97
N SER A 171 -23.49 -0.05 -5.71
CA SER A 171 -24.08 1.22 -5.32
C SER A 171 -24.79 1.09 -3.97
N VAL A 172 -24.89 2.20 -3.22
CA VAL A 172 -25.60 2.25 -1.94
C VAL A 172 -27.09 1.92 -2.02
N THR A 173 -27.65 1.91 -3.23
CA THR A 173 -29.05 1.57 -3.50
C THR A 173 -29.24 0.16 -4.03
N ASP A 174 -28.17 -0.59 -4.29
CA ASP A 174 -28.26 -1.92 -4.89
C ASP A 174 -28.68 -2.99 -3.89
N SER A 175 -29.27 -4.07 -4.40
CA SER A 175 -29.40 -5.31 -3.64
C SER A 175 -28.04 -5.98 -3.52
N LEU A 176 -27.60 -6.22 -2.28
CA LEU A 176 -26.29 -6.83 -2.01
C LEU A 176 -26.38 -8.36 -2.08
N PRO A 177 -25.41 -9.04 -2.70
CA PRO A 177 -25.35 -10.50 -2.67
C PRO A 177 -24.93 -11.01 -1.29
N THR A 178 -25.35 -12.23 -0.97
CA THR A 178 -24.70 -13.04 0.07
C THR A 178 -23.32 -13.48 -0.40
N ILE A 179 -22.44 -13.87 0.54
CA ILE A 179 -21.12 -14.42 0.19
C ILE A 179 -21.25 -15.65 -0.71
N VAL A 180 -22.21 -16.54 -0.46
CA VAL A 180 -22.44 -17.72 -1.30
C VAL A 180 -22.84 -17.33 -2.73
N GLN A 181 -23.64 -16.27 -2.91
CA GLN A 181 -23.95 -15.75 -4.24
C GLN A 181 -22.71 -15.19 -4.95
N VAL A 182 -21.84 -14.46 -4.24
CA VAL A 182 -20.55 -14.01 -4.78
C VAL A 182 -19.69 -15.19 -5.22
N LEU A 183 -19.53 -16.20 -4.36
CA LEU A 183 -18.72 -17.40 -4.66
C LEU A 183 -19.26 -18.17 -5.88
N ASN A 184 -20.57 -18.20 -6.05
CA ASN A 184 -21.23 -18.87 -7.18
C ASN A 184 -21.38 -17.97 -8.42
N GLY A 185 -21.04 -16.69 -8.35
CA GLY A 185 -21.28 -15.72 -9.43
C GLY A 185 -22.76 -15.57 -9.77
N THR A 186 -23.66 -15.80 -8.81
CA THR A 186 -25.11 -15.73 -9.02
C THR A 186 -25.65 -14.38 -8.61
N LYS A 187 -26.61 -13.86 -9.38
CA LYS A 187 -27.21 -12.54 -9.13
C LYS A 187 -27.73 -12.44 -7.67
N PRO A 188 -27.56 -11.28 -7.02
CA PRO A 188 -27.09 -10.01 -7.58
C PRO A 188 -25.56 -9.84 -7.64
N ALA A 189 -24.76 -10.92 -7.49
CA ALA A 189 -23.30 -10.83 -7.67
C ALA A 189 -22.93 -10.18 -9.01
N ASN A 190 -21.88 -9.35 -8.99
CA ASN A 190 -21.36 -8.64 -10.17
C ASN A 190 -19.95 -9.14 -10.59
N SER A 191 -19.41 -10.12 -9.89
CA SER A 191 -18.20 -10.84 -10.24
C SER A 191 -18.51 -12.19 -10.90
N GLU A 192 -17.53 -12.74 -11.62
CA GLU A 192 -17.58 -14.13 -12.04
C GLU A 192 -17.56 -15.09 -10.84
N ARG A 193 -17.99 -16.33 -11.10
CA ARG A 193 -17.91 -17.42 -10.12
C ARG A 193 -16.47 -17.77 -9.79
N ILE A 194 -16.23 -18.12 -8.53
CA ILE A 194 -14.89 -18.45 -8.02
C ILE A 194 -14.54 -19.90 -8.38
N ARG A 195 -13.44 -20.09 -9.12
CA ARG A 195 -12.97 -21.38 -9.68
C ARG A 195 -11.44 -21.45 -9.72
N SER A 196 -10.92 -22.62 -10.05
CA SER A 196 -9.49 -22.84 -10.22
C SER A 196 -9.00 -22.20 -11.53
N LEU A 197 -7.90 -21.46 -11.48
CA LEU A 197 -7.13 -20.97 -12.63
C LEU A 197 -5.87 -21.79 -12.86
N THR A 198 -5.24 -22.26 -11.77
CA THR A 198 -4.05 -23.11 -11.80
C THR A 198 -4.07 -24.09 -10.63
N ALA A 199 -3.19 -25.10 -10.67
CA ALA A 199 -3.06 -26.02 -9.54
C ALA A 199 -2.61 -25.25 -8.27
N PRO A 200 -3.22 -25.51 -7.10
CA PRO A 200 -2.81 -24.92 -5.84
C PRO A 200 -1.30 -25.10 -5.59
N GLY A 201 -0.65 -24.02 -5.12
CA GLY A 201 0.78 -23.97 -4.85
C GLY A 201 1.67 -23.78 -6.07
N ALA A 202 1.15 -23.81 -7.30
CA ALA A 202 1.98 -23.79 -8.51
C ALA A 202 2.65 -22.43 -8.77
N LYS A 203 1.97 -21.32 -8.49
CA LYS A 203 2.48 -19.96 -8.66
C LYS A 203 1.75 -18.98 -7.76
N PHE A 204 2.30 -17.78 -7.64
CA PHE A 204 1.58 -16.62 -7.11
C PHE A 204 0.56 -16.11 -8.15
N ASP A 205 -0.68 -15.90 -7.71
CA ASP A 205 -1.77 -15.32 -8.49
C ASP A 205 -2.73 -14.56 -7.55
N TYR A 206 -2.68 -13.23 -7.59
CA TYR A 206 -3.42 -12.38 -6.67
C TYR A 206 -4.93 -12.60 -6.79
N SER A 207 -5.57 -12.97 -5.68
CA SER A 207 -6.96 -13.43 -5.68
C SER A 207 -7.75 -12.81 -4.55
N GLY A 208 -8.68 -11.92 -4.90
CA GLY A 208 -9.75 -11.48 -4.01
C GLY A 208 -10.72 -12.62 -3.70
N GLY A 209 -11.00 -13.49 -4.68
CA GLY A 209 -11.88 -14.64 -4.50
C GLY A 209 -11.37 -15.62 -3.44
N GLY A 210 -10.08 -15.94 -3.42
CA GLY A 210 -9.47 -16.78 -2.38
C GLY A 210 -9.60 -16.18 -0.98
N VAL A 211 -9.50 -14.85 -0.86
CA VAL A 211 -9.74 -14.17 0.42
C VAL A 211 -11.21 -14.24 0.82
N THR A 212 -12.14 -14.08 -0.11
CA THR A 212 -13.59 -14.23 0.15
C THR A 212 -13.93 -15.65 0.63
N VAL A 213 -13.25 -16.69 0.13
CA VAL A 213 -13.37 -18.05 0.66
C VAL A 213 -12.90 -18.12 2.12
N SER A 214 -11.77 -17.47 2.47
CA SER A 214 -11.28 -17.44 3.86
C SER A 214 -12.22 -16.68 4.81
N GLN A 215 -12.92 -15.65 4.32
CA GLN A 215 -13.99 -14.97 5.04
C GLN A 215 -15.14 -15.94 5.34
N LEU A 216 -15.56 -16.76 4.37
CA LEU A 216 -16.62 -17.75 4.59
C LEU A 216 -16.21 -18.84 5.59
N ILE A 217 -14.97 -19.33 5.49
CA ILE A 217 -14.42 -20.28 6.48
C ILE A 217 -14.51 -19.72 7.89
N LEU A 218 -14.14 -18.45 8.08
CA LEU A 218 -14.21 -17.78 9.38
C LEU A 218 -15.66 -17.74 9.89
N THR A 219 -16.63 -17.38 9.05
CA THR A 219 -18.05 -17.34 9.47
C THR A 219 -18.61 -18.73 9.76
N ASP A 220 -18.26 -19.75 8.96
CA ASP A 220 -18.74 -21.13 9.12
C ASP A 220 -18.19 -21.83 10.37
N ILE A 221 -16.95 -21.50 10.76
CA ILE A 221 -16.34 -22.01 11.99
C ILE A 221 -16.92 -21.31 13.21
N THR A 222 -17.07 -19.99 13.15
CA THR A 222 -17.41 -19.18 14.34
C THR A 222 -18.92 -19.02 14.56
N GLY A 223 -19.73 -19.20 13.53
CA GLY A 223 -21.16 -18.89 13.54
C GLY A 223 -21.48 -17.39 13.69
N GLN A 224 -20.49 -16.51 13.59
CA GLN A 224 -20.65 -15.07 13.76
C GLN A 224 -20.66 -14.36 12.40
N PRO A 225 -21.40 -13.24 12.26
CA PRO A 225 -21.20 -12.31 11.15
C PRO A 225 -19.75 -11.85 11.09
N TYR A 226 -19.20 -11.75 9.87
CA TYR A 226 -17.78 -11.48 9.66
C TYR A 226 -17.33 -10.18 10.34
N ASP A 227 -18.07 -9.08 10.16
CA ASP A 227 -17.76 -7.78 10.75
C ASP A 227 -17.77 -7.81 12.28
N THR A 228 -18.72 -8.54 12.87
CA THR A 228 -18.84 -8.73 14.32
C THR A 228 -17.64 -9.48 14.87
N TYR A 229 -17.25 -10.60 14.24
CA TYR A 229 -16.07 -11.36 14.66
C TYR A 229 -14.81 -10.51 14.54
N MET A 230 -14.61 -9.84 13.40
CA MET A 230 -13.43 -9.01 13.14
C MET A 230 -13.35 -7.84 14.11
N TYR A 231 -14.47 -7.17 14.41
CA TYR A 231 -14.48 -6.09 15.39
C TYR A 231 -14.09 -6.59 16.78
N LYS A 232 -14.75 -7.66 17.28
CA LYS A 232 -14.55 -8.17 18.63
C LYS A 232 -13.17 -8.78 18.85
N ASN A 233 -12.65 -9.52 17.87
CA ASN A 233 -11.47 -10.38 18.05
C ASN A 233 -10.20 -9.81 17.41
N VAL A 234 -10.30 -8.78 16.58
CA VAL A 234 -9.15 -8.19 15.88
C VAL A 234 -9.08 -6.68 16.10
N LEU A 235 -10.09 -5.92 15.65
CA LEU A 235 -10.03 -4.46 15.66
C LEU A 235 -10.02 -3.89 17.08
N LYS A 236 -10.98 -4.31 17.92
CA LYS A 236 -11.13 -3.80 19.30
C LYS A 236 -9.91 -4.14 20.18
N PRO A 237 -9.37 -5.38 20.19
CA PRO A 237 -8.15 -5.69 20.94
C PRO A 237 -6.91 -4.89 20.49
N MET A 238 -6.82 -4.55 19.20
CA MET A 238 -5.75 -3.66 18.69
C MET A 238 -6.02 -2.18 19.00
N GLY A 239 -7.20 -1.82 19.51
CA GLY A 239 -7.62 -0.45 19.77
C GLY A 239 -8.09 0.31 18.52
N MET A 240 -8.42 -0.39 17.43
CA MET A 240 -8.93 0.19 16.18
C MET A 240 -10.44 0.52 16.27
N ASP A 241 -10.81 1.35 17.24
CA ASP A 241 -12.21 1.61 17.62
C ASP A 241 -13.06 2.28 16.54
N ASN A 242 -12.43 3.03 15.63
CA ASN A 242 -13.11 3.74 14.55
C ASN A 242 -13.22 2.90 13.28
N SER A 243 -12.51 1.78 13.23
CA SER A 243 -12.50 0.87 12.08
C SER A 243 -13.70 -0.07 12.11
N SER A 244 -14.21 -0.47 10.94
CA SER A 244 -15.29 -1.44 10.82
C SER A 244 -15.28 -2.13 9.46
N PHE A 245 -15.77 -3.37 9.43
CA PHE A 245 -16.08 -4.10 8.21
C PHE A 245 -17.57 -4.02 7.84
N THR A 246 -18.43 -3.42 8.67
CA THR A 246 -19.88 -3.37 8.43
C THR A 246 -20.22 -2.69 7.10
N GLN A 247 -21.09 -3.35 6.32
CA GLN A 247 -21.52 -2.91 4.99
C GLN A 247 -23.06 -2.80 4.99
N GLN A 248 -23.68 -1.63 4.91
CA GLN A 248 -23.09 -0.28 4.90
C GLN A 248 -22.54 0.17 6.26
N PRO A 249 -21.65 1.18 6.32
CA PRO A 249 -21.27 1.80 7.58
C PRO A 249 -22.48 2.27 8.40
N ALA A 250 -22.37 2.18 9.73
CA ALA A 250 -23.43 2.62 10.63
C ALA A 250 -23.77 4.11 10.44
N LYS A 251 -25.08 4.45 10.44
CA LYS A 251 -25.57 5.82 10.17
C LYS A 251 -24.95 6.89 11.07
N ASN A 252 -24.65 6.56 12.33
CA ASN A 252 -24.03 7.48 13.28
C ASN A 252 -22.55 7.79 12.96
N ARG A 253 -21.93 7.11 12.00
CA ARG A 253 -20.57 7.38 11.50
C ARG A 253 -20.56 8.18 10.19
N ALA A 254 -21.72 8.55 9.63
CA ALA A 254 -21.82 9.20 8.33
C ALA A 254 -20.95 10.48 8.22
N ALA A 255 -20.86 11.27 9.29
CA ALA A 255 -20.05 12.50 9.32
C ALA A 255 -18.53 12.26 9.26
N LEU A 256 -18.07 11.02 9.45
CA LEU A 256 -16.65 10.65 9.35
C LEU A 256 -16.30 10.07 7.99
N LEU A 257 -17.26 9.63 7.18
CA LEU A 257 -17.00 8.95 5.92
C LEU A 257 -16.50 9.96 4.88
N ALA A 258 -15.38 9.66 4.23
CA ALA A 258 -14.95 10.37 3.04
C ALA A 258 -15.85 10.00 1.84
N THR A 259 -16.05 10.96 0.96
CA THR A 259 -16.62 10.80 -0.39
C THR A 259 -15.52 10.40 -1.35
N ALA A 260 -15.80 9.44 -2.22
CA ALA A 260 -14.90 8.90 -3.22
C ALA A 260 -14.89 9.75 -4.49
N TYR A 261 -13.73 9.89 -5.14
CA TYR A 261 -13.59 10.67 -6.36
C TYR A 261 -12.85 9.92 -7.47
N SER A 262 -13.33 10.02 -8.71
CA SER A 262 -12.63 9.46 -9.88
C SER A 262 -11.32 10.21 -10.15
N ALA A 263 -10.49 9.67 -11.06
CA ALA A 263 -9.15 10.20 -11.33
C ALA A 263 -9.15 11.63 -11.91
N ASP A 264 -10.26 12.08 -12.48
CA ASP A 264 -10.46 13.43 -13.00
C ASP A 264 -10.97 14.44 -11.95
N GLY A 265 -11.24 13.97 -10.72
CA GLY A 265 -11.77 14.76 -9.60
C GLY A 265 -13.29 14.78 -9.50
N SER A 266 -14.02 14.06 -10.36
CA SER A 266 -15.48 13.93 -10.26
C SER A 266 -15.91 13.05 -9.09
N GLU A 267 -17.04 13.38 -8.46
CA GLU A 267 -17.59 12.59 -7.34
C GLU A 267 -18.18 11.27 -7.83
N VAL A 268 -17.86 10.17 -7.15
CA VAL A 268 -18.48 8.87 -7.39
C VAL A 268 -19.95 8.92 -6.95
N LYS A 269 -20.85 8.46 -7.82
CA LYS A 269 -22.30 8.48 -7.55
C LYS A 269 -22.64 7.76 -6.25
N GLY A 270 -23.44 8.41 -5.40
CA GLY A 270 -23.80 7.85 -4.08
C GLY A 270 -22.67 7.93 -3.05
N LYS A 271 -21.63 8.72 -3.33
CA LYS A 271 -20.44 8.99 -2.51
C LYS A 271 -19.43 7.85 -2.38
N TYR A 272 -19.87 6.61 -2.36
CA TYR A 272 -18.99 5.44 -2.25
C TYR A 272 -19.73 4.16 -2.66
N HIS A 273 -18.97 3.11 -2.96
CA HIS A 273 -19.51 1.76 -3.17
C HIS A 273 -19.47 0.90 -1.91
N ILE A 274 -20.23 -0.19 -1.89
CA ILE A 274 -20.31 -1.18 -0.83
C ILE A 274 -19.61 -2.46 -1.28
N TYR A 275 -18.91 -3.13 -0.36
CA TYR A 275 -18.12 -4.33 -0.66
C TYR A 275 -18.46 -5.47 0.31
N PRO A 276 -19.50 -6.29 0.01
CA PRO A 276 -19.87 -7.48 0.79
C PRO A 276 -18.73 -8.48 0.95
N GLU A 277 -17.74 -8.47 0.05
CA GLU A 277 -16.48 -9.21 0.12
C GLU A 277 -15.54 -8.55 1.15
N GLN A 278 -16.03 -8.45 2.38
CA GLN A 278 -15.46 -7.67 3.47
C GLN A 278 -13.99 -7.97 3.72
N GLY A 279 -13.58 -9.23 3.77
CA GLY A 279 -12.19 -9.61 3.96
C GLY A 279 -11.28 -9.23 2.79
N ALA A 280 -11.83 -9.15 1.58
CA ALA A 280 -11.09 -8.77 0.38
C ALA A 280 -11.00 -7.24 0.21
N ALA A 281 -12.05 -6.47 0.59
CA ALA A 281 -12.18 -5.06 0.21
C ALA A 281 -12.98 -4.14 1.16
N GLY A 282 -13.61 -4.65 2.22
CA GLY A 282 -14.66 -3.92 2.97
C GLY A 282 -14.24 -3.15 4.22
N LEU A 283 -12.95 -3.03 4.53
CA LEU A 283 -12.50 -2.27 5.71
C LEU A 283 -12.71 -0.76 5.50
N TRP A 284 -13.51 -0.14 6.37
CA TRP A 284 -13.48 1.29 6.62
C TRP A 284 -12.59 1.60 7.81
N THR A 285 -11.65 2.53 7.65
CA THR A 285 -10.65 2.85 8.68
C THR A 285 -10.07 4.25 8.47
N ASN A 286 -9.20 4.67 9.38
CA ASN A 286 -8.47 5.93 9.32
C ASN A 286 -6.96 5.67 9.56
N PRO A 287 -6.07 6.64 9.26
CA PRO A 287 -4.63 6.42 9.37
C PRO A 287 -4.17 6.10 10.82
N THR A 288 -4.88 6.62 11.82
CA THR A 288 -4.57 6.42 13.23
C THR A 288 -4.82 4.97 13.67
N ASP A 289 -5.95 4.39 13.27
CA ASP A 289 -6.28 3.00 13.58
C ASP A 289 -5.39 2.01 12.81
N LEU A 290 -5.13 2.25 11.51
CA LEU A 290 -4.16 1.43 10.78
C LEU A 290 -2.77 1.46 11.42
N SER A 291 -2.37 2.60 11.98
CA SER A 291 -1.10 2.70 12.71
C SER A 291 -1.07 1.80 13.95
N LYS A 292 -2.20 1.62 14.65
CA LYS A 292 -2.28 0.69 15.80
C LYS A 292 -2.12 -0.76 15.36
N TYR A 293 -2.72 -1.16 14.23
CA TYR A 293 -2.51 -2.49 13.65
C TYR A 293 -1.03 -2.73 13.29
N ILE A 294 -0.37 -1.74 12.67
CA ILE A 294 1.05 -1.84 12.30
C ILE A 294 1.91 -1.98 13.55
N ILE A 295 1.71 -1.11 14.55
CA ILE A 295 2.47 -1.14 15.82
C ILE A 295 2.27 -2.47 16.56
N GLU A 296 1.03 -2.96 16.67
CA GLU A 296 0.76 -4.24 17.33
C GLU A 296 1.42 -5.40 16.57
N THR A 297 1.37 -5.40 15.24
CA THR A 297 2.06 -6.42 14.42
C THR A 297 3.57 -6.40 14.66
N GLN A 298 4.17 -5.22 14.74
CA GLN A 298 5.61 -5.06 15.01
C GLN A 298 5.98 -5.55 16.42
N LEU A 299 5.21 -5.17 17.43
CA LEU A 299 5.45 -5.61 18.81
C LEU A 299 5.24 -7.12 18.97
N ALA A 300 4.22 -7.70 18.32
CA ALA A 300 3.97 -9.13 18.33
C ALA A 300 5.08 -9.92 17.64
N TYR A 301 5.60 -9.42 16.51
CA TYR A 301 6.76 -10.03 15.83
C TYR A 301 8.00 -10.09 16.74
N GLU A 302 8.20 -9.08 17.58
CA GLU A 302 9.27 -9.04 18.59
C GLU A 302 8.97 -9.83 19.87
N GLY A 303 7.76 -10.38 20.02
CA GLY A 303 7.32 -11.05 21.25
C GLY A 303 7.06 -10.11 22.42
N LYS A 304 6.92 -8.80 22.15
CA LYS A 304 6.63 -7.75 23.15
C LYS A 304 5.14 -7.52 23.36
N SER A 305 4.29 -8.03 22.47
CA SER A 305 2.83 -7.97 22.57
C SER A 305 2.20 -9.26 22.04
N ALA A 306 0.96 -9.52 22.43
CA ALA A 306 0.17 -10.63 21.94
C ALA A 306 -1.33 -10.32 22.05
N ARG A 307 -1.75 -9.07 21.73
CA ARG A 307 -3.16 -8.66 21.90
C ARG A 307 -4.11 -9.46 21.03
N VAL A 308 -3.62 -9.95 19.88
CA VAL A 308 -4.39 -10.78 18.94
C VAL A 308 -3.62 -12.03 18.54
N LEU A 309 -2.49 -11.87 17.86
CA LEU A 309 -1.60 -12.97 17.49
C LEU A 309 -0.37 -12.97 18.41
N ASN A 310 0.09 -14.15 18.79
CA ASN A 310 1.36 -14.31 19.48
C ASN A 310 2.54 -14.19 18.50
N GLN A 311 3.77 -14.27 19.03
CA GLN A 311 4.98 -14.15 18.21
C GLN A 311 5.08 -15.23 17.13
N GLN A 312 4.79 -16.49 17.47
CA GLN A 312 4.91 -17.60 16.53
C GLN A 312 3.97 -17.42 15.33
N THR A 313 2.70 -17.12 15.59
CA THR A 313 1.70 -16.91 14.54
C THR A 313 1.99 -15.64 13.74
N THR A 314 2.50 -14.58 14.39
CA THR A 314 2.90 -13.35 13.69
C THR A 314 4.10 -13.59 12.78
N LYS A 315 5.10 -14.37 13.22
CA LYS A 315 6.22 -14.78 12.37
C LYS A 315 5.75 -15.63 11.19
N LEU A 316 4.90 -16.63 11.43
CA LEU A 316 4.27 -17.41 10.36
C LEU A 316 3.58 -16.51 9.32
N ARG A 317 2.82 -15.51 9.79
CA ARG A 317 2.10 -14.58 8.93
C ARG A 317 3.02 -13.76 8.03
N LEU A 318 4.17 -13.33 8.55
CA LEU A 318 5.10 -12.42 7.88
C LEU A 318 6.24 -13.14 7.14
N THR A 319 6.29 -14.48 7.19
CA THR A 319 7.23 -15.26 6.38
C THR A 319 6.71 -15.33 4.94
N PRO A 320 7.49 -14.89 3.93
CA PRO A 320 7.13 -15.03 2.53
C PRO A 320 6.87 -16.50 2.16
N TYR A 321 5.84 -16.73 1.35
CA TYR A 321 5.49 -18.05 0.82
C TYR A 321 6.05 -18.24 -0.59
N LEU A 322 5.49 -17.56 -1.59
CA LEU A 322 6.03 -17.49 -2.96
C LEU A 322 6.13 -16.03 -3.40
N THR A 323 7.22 -15.72 -4.12
CA THR A 323 7.45 -14.41 -4.78
C THR A 323 7.16 -13.18 -3.91
N GLY A 324 7.49 -13.24 -2.61
CA GLY A 324 7.31 -12.14 -1.66
C GLY A 324 5.90 -11.98 -1.05
N GLY A 325 4.90 -12.75 -1.52
CA GLY A 325 3.58 -12.83 -0.89
C GLY A 325 3.63 -13.64 0.40
N ALA A 326 3.20 -13.05 1.51
CA ALA A 326 3.04 -13.73 2.81
C ALA A 326 1.54 -13.82 3.16
N LEU A 327 1.18 -14.22 4.39
CA LEU A 327 -0.22 -14.48 4.73
C LEU A 327 -0.98 -13.15 4.96
N GLY A 328 -1.62 -12.66 3.90
CA GLY A 328 -2.42 -11.42 3.86
C GLY A 328 -1.60 -10.12 3.74
N VAL A 329 -0.29 -10.21 3.52
CA VAL A 329 0.60 -9.07 3.34
C VAL A 329 1.66 -9.40 2.29
N PHE A 330 2.35 -8.37 1.82
CA PHE A 330 3.57 -8.51 1.03
C PHE A 330 4.78 -8.16 1.87
N ILE A 331 5.90 -8.81 1.60
CA ILE A 331 7.19 -8.50 2.22
C ILE A 331 8.09 -7.84 1.17
N ASP A 332 8.33 -6.55 1.37
CA ASP A 332 9.24 -5.75 0.54
C ASP A 332 10.61 -5.72 1.23
N SER A 333 11.61 -6.32 0.60
CA SER A 333 13.03 -6.15 0.97
C SER A 333 13.61 -4.96 0.20
N LEU A 334 13.78 -3.83 0.87
CA LEU A 334 14.18 -2.55 0.29
C LEU A 334 15.56 -2.13 0.83
N ALA A 335 16.63 -2.44 0.09
CA ALA A 335 18.00 -2.28 0.57
C ALA A 335 18.16 -2.92 1.98
N ASP A 336 18.59 -2.14 2.97
CA ASP A 336 18.77 -2.56 4.36
C ASP A 336 17.45 -2.68 5.17
N GLY A 337 16.30 -2.32 4.61
CA GLY A 337 15.01 -2.32 5.31
C GLY A 337 14.10 -3.45 4.82
N VAL A 338 13.45 -4.17 5.75
CA VAL A 338 12.41 -5.15 5.40
C VAL A 338 11.07 -4.68 5.96
N TYR A 339 10.06 -4.59 5.10
CA TYR A 339 8.74 -4.07 5.43
C TYR A 339 7.65 -5.08 5.10
N PHE A 340 6.68 -5.23 5.99
CA PHE A 340 5.38 -5.78 5.62
C PHE A 340 4.48 -4.63 5.16
N GLN A 341 3.73 -4.87 4.09
CA GLN A 341 2.96 -3.84 3.41
C GLN A 341 1.73 -4.41 2.71
N HIS A 342 0.77 -3.54 2.43
CA HIS A 342 -0.29 -3.80 1.47
C HIS A 342 -0.81 -2.48 0.89
N SER A 343 -1.13 -2.48 -0.41
CA SER A 343 -1.86 -1.40 -1.08
C SER A 343 -3.36 -1.67 -1.12
N GLY A 344 -4.18 -0.65 -1.32
CA GLY A 344 -5.63 -0.82 -1.48
C GLY A 344 -6.18 0.08 -2.56
N GLY A 345 -7.11 -0.44 -3.36
CA GLY A 345 -7.94 0.36 -4.26
C GLY A 345 -9.37 -0.16 -4.34
N ASN A 346 -10.31 0.71 -3.99
CA ASN A 346 -11.73 0.62 -4.35
C ASN A 346 -12.02 1.82 -5.28
N GLU A 347 -13.21 1.89 -5.86
CA GLU A 347 -13.57 3.04 -6.70
C GLU A 347 -13.49 4.34 -5.90
N GLY A 348 -12.69 5.28 -6.41
CA GLY A 348 -12.42 6.57 -5.79
C GLY A 348 -11.72 6.55 -4.42
N PHE A 349 -11.09 5.43 -4.04
CA PHE A 349 -10.22 5.34 -2.87
C PHE A 349 -8.93 4.61 -3.18
N LYS A 350 -7.80 5.11 -2.65
CA LYS A 350 -6.50 4.43 -2.72
C LYS A 350 -5.76 4.57 -1.40
N CYS A 351 -5.00 3.56 -1.02
CA CYS A 351 -4.15 3.63 0.17
C CYS A 351 -2.93 2.72 0.08
N GLN A 352 -1.97 2.98 0.94
CA GLN A 352 -0.77 2.18 1.13
C GLN A 352 -0.33 2.28 2.58
N TYR A 353 0.13 1.17 3.15
CA TYR A 353 0.90 1.21 4.39
C TYR A 353 2.22 0.45 4.26
N TYR A 354 3.19 0.82 5.09
CA TYR A 354 4.41 0.07 5.32
C TYR A 354 4.67 -0.01 6.83
N GLY A 355 5.01 -1.19 7.33
CA GLY A 355 5.54 -1.39 8.68
C GLY A 355 6.87 -2.13 8.59
N SER A 356 7.93 -1.59 9.20
CA SER A 356 9.22 -2.26 9.23
C SER A 356 9.16 -3.49 10.15
N LEU A 357 9.83 -4.59 9.79
CA LEU A 357 9.98 -5.75 10.68
C LEU A 357 10.89 -5.46 11.88
N GLN A 358 11.73 -4.43 11.77
CA GLN A 358 12.74 -4.06 12.75
C GLN A 358 12.67 -2.55 13.03
N GLY A 359 12.85 -2.15 14.29
CA GLY A 359 12.94 -0.74 14.70
C GLY A 359 11.61 0.02 14.82
N GLY A 360 10.47 -0.63 14.54
CA GLY A 360 9.14 -0.09 14.84
C GLY A 360 8.78 1.17 14.05
N ASN A 361 9.17 1.25 12.78
CA ASN A 361 8.90 2.38 11.90
C ASN A 361 7.79 2.05 10.89
N GLY A 362 7.10 3.05 10.39
CA GLY A 362 6.06 2.83 9.40
C GLY A 362 5.41 4.10 8.88
N VAL A 363 4.63 3.94 7.82
CA VAL A 363 3.85 5.01 7.21
C VAL A 363 2.51 4.47 6.73
N VAL A 364 1.46 5.29 6.84
CA VAL A 364 0.14 5.05 6.25
C VAL A 364 -0.21 6.27 5.42
N VAL A 365 -0.64 6.05 4.17
CA VAL A 365 -1.19 7.08 3.29
C VAL A 365 -2.54 6.61 2.77
N MET A 366 -3.58 7.43 2.90
CA MET A 366 -4.91 7.15 2.35
C MET A 366 -5.43 8.37 1.61
N ILE A 367 -6.03 8.15 0.44
CA ILE A 367 -6.62 9.21 -0.39
C ILE A 367 -8.03 8.80 -0.83
N ASN A 368 -8.87 9.80 -1.08
CA ASN A 368 -10.19 9.63 -1.67
C ASN A 368 -10.19 9.98 -3.17
N SER A 369 -9.24 9.40 -3.92
CA SER A 369 -9.21 9.52 -5.38
C SER A 369 -8.69 8.25 -6.03
N ASP A 370 -9.12 7.95 -7.26
CA ASP A 370 -8.49 6.93 -8.10
C ASP A 370 -7.08 7.30 -8.59
N ASN A 371 -6.71 8.58 -8.55
CA ASN A 371 -5.38 9.02 -8.96
C ASN A 371 -4.35 8.85 -7.84
N ALA A 372 -3.73 7.68 -7.79
CA ALA A 372 -2.81 7.27 -6.72
C ALA A 372 -1.39 7.88 -6.78
N GLY A 373 -1.08 8.72 -7.78
CA GLY A 373 0.30 9.16 -8.05
C GLY A 373 1.00 9.81 -6.86
N ILE A 374 0.25 10.56 -6.04
CA ILE A 374 0.78 11.25 -4.85
C ILE A 374 1.26 10.31 -3.73
N ILE A 375 0.75 9.07 -3.66
CA ILE A 375 1.06 8.14 -2.56
C ILE A 375 2.56 7.84 -2.50
N GLY A 376 3.16 7.50 -3.65
CA GLY A 376 4.58 7.18 -3.73
C GLY A 376 5.47 8.37 -3.36
N GLU A 377 5.05 9.58 -3.74
CA GLU A 377 5.79 10.81 -3.46
C GLU A 377 5.80 11.15 -1.96
N ILE A 378 4.68 10.94 -1.28
CA ILE A 378 4.56 11.09 0.18
C ILE A 378 5.43 10.04 0.88
N VAL A 379 5.36 8.78 0.45
CA VAL A 379 6.18 7.69 1.02
C VAL A 379 7.67 7.99 0.86
N ASN A 380 8.11 8.49 -0.31
CA ASN A 380 9.48 8.93 -0.54
C ASN A 380 9.90 10.06 0.40
N SER A 381 9.03 11.07 0.56
CA SER A 381 9.27 12.20 1.46
C SER A 381 9.43 11.75 2.91
N VAL A 382 8.54 10.89 3.40
CA VAL A 382 8.63 10.30 4.76
C VAL A 382 9.92 9.51 4.90
N GLY A 383 10.24 8.64 3.93
CA GLY A 383 11.47 7.85 3.94
C GLY A 383 12.73 8.70 4.02
N LYS A 384 12.77 9.81 3.28
CA LYS A 384 13.88 10.78 3.28
C LYS A 384 13.99 11.52 4.61
N VAL A 385 12.88 12.09 5.12
CA VAL A 385 12.89 12.95 6.32
C VAL A 385 13.18 12.16 7.59
N TYR A 386 12.66 10.93 7.69
CA TYR A 386 12.84 10.08 8.86
C TYR A 386 14.02 9.10 8.75
N GLY A 387 14.66 9.02 7.58
CA GLY A 387 15.76 8.08 7.33
C GLY A 387 15.31 6.62 7.36
N PHE A 388 14.06 6.33 6.96
CA PHE A 388 13.57 4.95 6.90
C PHE A 388 14.22 4.24 5.72
N LYS A 389 15.14 3.31 6.04
CA LYS A 389 15.98 2.61 5.08
C LYS A 389 15.15 1.99 3.96
N GLY A 390 15.52 2.25 2.71
CA GLY A 390 14.87 1.72 1.50
C GLY A 390 13.48 2.27 1.16
N LEU A 391 12.85 3.03 2.05
CA LEU A 391 11.50 3.54 1.82
C LEU A 391 11.49 4.73 0.85
N ASN A 392 12.54 5.55 0.87
CA ASN A 392 12.77 6.54 -0.18
C ASN A 392 13.34 5.85 -1.43
N ARG A 393 12.51 5.74 -2.46
CA ARG A 393 12.82 5.08 -3.74
C ARG A 393 13.18 6.07 -4.84
N SER A 394 13.25 7.38 -4.54
CA SER A 394 13.63 8.39 -5.51
C SER A 394 15.09 8.22 -5.94
N LYS A 395 15.31 7.88 -7.21
CA LYS A 395 16.64 7.94 -7.84
C LYS A 395 16.97 9.37 -8.26
N VAL A 396 18.19 9.81 -7.97
CA VAL A 396 18.69 11.14 -8.35
C VAL A 396 19.64 10.98 -9.52
N TYR A 397 19.40 11.71 -10.60
CA TYR A 397 20.28 11.75 -11.76
C TYR A 397 20.82 13.16 -11.97
N THR A 398 22.05 13.24 -12.45
CA THR A 398 22.64 14.48 -12.96
C THR A 398 22.45 14.47 -14.46
N GLU A 399 21.73 15.45 -14.99
CA GLU A 399 21.56 15.57 -16.44
C GLU A 399 22.84 16.14 -17.06
N VAL A 400 23.33 15.50 -18.11
CA VAL A 400 24.51 15.96 -18.86
C VAL A 400 24.12 16.33 -20.29
N ALA A 401 24.82 17.30 -20.86
CA ALA A 401 24.71 17.59 -22.29
C ALA A 401 25.44 16.51 -23.09
N VAL A 402 24.81 16.05 -24.18
CA VAL A 402 25.41 15.11 -25.13
C VAL A 402 25.33 15.74 -26.51
N ASP A 403 26.45 15.70 -27.23
CA ASP A 403 26.52 16.30 -28.56
C ASP A 403 25.54 15.66 -29.53
N ALA A 404 24.94 16.50 -30.38
CA ALA A 404 23.99 16.08 -31.41
C ALA A 404 24.52 14.94 -32.29
N ALA A 405 25.81 14.99 -32.64
CA ALA A 405 26.46 13.95 -33.43
C ALA A 405 26.49 12.60 -32.71
N VAL A 406 26.73 12.59 -31.40
CA VAL A 406 26.69 11.38 -30.57
C VAL A 406 25.25 10.87 -30.45
N LEU A 407 24.29 11.77 -30.16
CA LEU A 407 22.87 11.41 -30.07
C LEU A 407 22.34 10.77 -31.36
N GLN A 408 22.78 11.28 -32.52
CA GLN A 408 22.39 10.74 -33.82
C GLN A 408 22.80 9.27 -33.99
N THR A 409 23.89 8.83 -33.35
CA THR A 409 24.33 7.42 -33.42
C THR A 409 23.37 6.45 -32.72
N TYR A 410 22.56 6.95 -31.77
CA TYR A 410 21.61 6.17 -31.00
C TYR A 410 20.22 6.07 -31.65
N VAL A 411 19.92 6.92 -32.64
CA VAL A 411 18.66 6.87 -33.39
C VAL A 411 18.58 5.55 -34.14
N GLY A 412 17.46 4.83 -33.99
CA GLY A 412 17.27 3.50 -34.57
C GLY A 412 16.08 2.77 -33.98
N GLU A 413 15.89 1.53 -34.45
CA GLU A 413 14.89 0.60 -33.94
C GLU A 413 15.59 -0.52 -33.17
N TYR A 414 15.10 -0.83 -31.97
CA TYR A 414 15.66 -1.86 -31.08
C TYR A 414 14.57 -2.86 -30.71
N GLU A 415 14.77 -4.13 -31.05
CA GLU A 415 13.80 -5.18 -30.74
C GLU A 415 14.02 -5.69 -29.30
N MET A 416 13.06 -5.45 -28.42
CA MET A 416 13.11 -5.90 -27.02
C MET A 416 12.66 -7.35 -26.85
N LYS A 417 11.66 -7.74 -27.64
CA LYS A 417 11.10 -9.09 -27.76
C LYS A 417 10.33 -9.19 -29.08
N PRO A 418 10.02 -10.39 -29.59
CA PRO A 418 9.32 -10.55 -30.86
C PRO A 418 8.05 -9.68 -30.94
N GLY A 419 8.01 -8.78 -31.92
CA GLY A 419 6.88 -7.87 -32.16
C GLY A 419 6.78 -6.65 -31.23
N PHE A 420 7.75 -6.42 -30.34
CA PHE A 420 7.82 -5.21 -29.53
C PHE A 420 9.13 -4.46 -29.78
N ILE A 421 9.02 -3.35 -30.50
CA ILE A 421 10.11 -2.50 -30.94
C ILE A 421 10.14 -1.24 -30.09
N LEU A 422 11.33 -0.89 -29.62
CA LEU A 422 11.67 0.40 -29.05
C LEU A 422 12.27 1.28 -30.16
N THR A 423 11.52 2.29 -30.58
CA THR A 423 11.98 3.28 -31.56
C THR A 423 12.62 4.44 -30.82
N VAL A 424 13.88 4.74 -31.15
CA VAL A 424 14.61 5.91 -30.61
C VAL A 424 14.75 6.95 -31.71
N THR A 425 14.21 8.14 -31.47
CA THR A 425 14.27 9.28 -32.39
C THR A 425 14.99 10.46 -31.76
N ARG A 426 15.45 11.42 -32.58
CA ARG A 426 16.09 12.66 -32.13
C ARG A 426 15.30 13.86 -32.63
N GLU A 427 15.05 14.82 -31.75
CA GLU A 427 14.52 16.13 -32.10
C GLU A 427 15.41 17.20 -31.46
N GLY A 428 16.15 17.94 -32.28
CA GLY A 428 17.21 18.84 -31.80
C GLY A 428 18.25 18.09 -30.97
N ASN A 429 18.55 18.58 -29.76
CA ASN A 429 19.54 17.97 -28.85
C ASN A 429 18.91 17.00 -27.85
N LYS A 430 17.79 16.38 -28.20
CA LYS A 430 17.08 15.47 -27.30
C LYS A 430 16.69 14.18 -28.01
N LEU A 431 16.85 13.07 -27.30
CA LEU A 431 16.32 11.79 -27.73
C LEU A 431 14.92 11.55 -27.18
N PHE A 432 14.16 10.77 -27.92
CA PHE A 432 12.85 10.27 -27.55
C PHE A 432 12.83 8.76 -27.73
N ALA A 433 12.10 8.08 -26.86
CA ALA A 433 11.83 6.65 -26.93
C ALA A 433 10.33 6.42 -27.12
N GLN A 434 9.98 5.45 -27.95
CA GLN A 434 8.61 5.02 -28.16
C GLN A 434 8.56 3.49 -28.29
N GLY A 435 7.89 2.82 -27.34
CA GLY A 435 7.56 1.41 -27.48
C GLY A 435 6.38 1.20 -28.43
N THR A 436 6.28 0.02 -29.04
CA THR A 436 5.14 -0.33 -29.91
C THR A 436 3.80 -0.11 -29.20
N GLY A 437 2.95 0.76 -29.78
CA GLY A 437 1.64 1.11 -29.22
C GLY A 437 1.67 2.03 -28.00
N GLN A 438 2.82 2.63 -27.68
CA GLN A 438 2.99 3.55 -26.55
C GLN A 438 3.22 4.99 -27.03
N ASP A 439 3.00 5.93 -26.11
CA ASP A 439 3.33 7.33 -26.32
C ASP A 439 4.85 7.54 -26.40
N LYS A 440 5.24 8.57 -27.13
CA LYS A 440 6.64 9.01 -27.27
C LYS A 440 7.06 9.76 -26.00
N ILE A 441 8.17 9.36 -25.39
CA ILE A 441 8.69 9.94 -24.14
C ILE A 441 10.11 10.46 -24.34
N GLY A 442 10.39 11.67 -23.83
CA GLY A 442 11.73 12.25 -23.88
C GLY A 442 12.73 11.55 -22.95
N LEU A 443 13.91 11.25 -23.49
CA LEU A 443 15.07 10.72 -22.76
C LEU A 443 15.97 11.87 -22.30
N PHE A 444 16.59 11.68 -21.14
CA PHE A 444 17.54 12.62 -20.55
C PHE A 444 18.84 11.90 -20.27
N ALA A 445 19.98 12.49 -20.64
CA ALA A 445 21.27 11.83 -20.51
C ALA A 445 21.81 11.94 -19.08
N GLU A 446 22.24 10.82 -18.51
CA GLU A 446 23.07 10.75 -17.29
C GLU A 446 24.57 10.66 -17.66
N ALA A 447 24.88 10.05 -18.80
CA ALA A 447 26.21 9.97 -19.39
C ALA A 447 26.09 9.98 -20.92
N GLN A 448 27.23 10.02 -21.62
CA GLN A 448 27.27 10.03 -23.10
C GLN A 448 26.39 8.92 -23.73
N ASN A 449 26.38 7.73 -23.14
CA ASN A 449 25.62 6.57 -23.65
C ASN A 449 24.49 6.09 -22.72
N LYS A 450 24.23 6.78 -21.61
CA LYS A 450 23.26 6.35 -20.59
C LYS A 450 22.19 7.41 -20.38
N PHE A 451 20.93 6.98 -20.40
CA PHE A 451 19.76 7.84 -20.39
C PHE A 451 18.72 7.36 -19.38
N PHE A 452 17.87 8.27 -18.91
CA PHE A 452 16.78 7.99 -17.98
C PHE A 452 15.52 8.78 -18.35
N LEU A 453 14.37 8.39 -17.77
CA LEU A 453 13.08 9.08 -17.91
C LEU A 453 12.74 9.83 -16.62
N LYS A 454 12.32 11.10 -16.70
CA LYS A 454 12.04 11.94 -15.51
C LYS A 454 10.80 11.53 -14.69
N ASN A 455 9.95 10.63 -15.19
CA ASN A 455 8.68 10.25 -14.55
C ASN A 455 8.53 8.75 -14.26
N ILE A 456 9.42 7.92 -14.80
CA ILE A 456 9.34 6.45 -14.68
C ILE A 456 10.77 5.96 -14.40
N PRO A 457 10.97 5.03 -13.45
CA PRO A 457 12.29 4.48 -13.14
C PRO A 457 12.76 3.51 -14.25
N VAL A 458 12.99 4.05 -15.45
CA VAL A 458 13.50 3.36 -16.63
C VAL A 458 14.82 4.02 -17.01
N GLU A 459 15.86 3.20 -17.18
CA GLU A 459 17.17 3.62 -17.69
C GLU A 459 17.45 2.90 -19.01
N LEU A 460 18.15 3.56 -19.92
CA LEU A 460 18.58 3.04 -21.20
C LEU A 460 20.10 3.22 -21.30
N GLU A 461 20.81 2.19 -21.73
CA GLU A 461 22.24 2.25 -22.01
C GLU A 461 22.51 1.75 -23.43
N PHE A 462 23.12 2.60 -24.25
CA PHE A 462 23.50 2.23 -25.62
C PHE A 462 24.89 1.61 -25.63
N ILE A 463 24.97 0.38 -26.12
CA ILE A 463 26.18 -0.44 -26.15
C ILE A 463 26.71 -0.47 -27.58
N LYS A 464 28.00 -0.14 -27.73
CA LYS A 464 28.71 -0.16 -28.99
C LYS A 464 29.55 -1.43 -29.13
N ASN A 465 29.76 -1.88 -30.37
CA ASN A 465 30.73 -2.92 -30.69
C ASN A 465 32.15 -2.35 -30.80
N ASN A 466 33.13 -3.21 -31.10
CA ASN A 466 34.54 -2.81 -31.27
C ASN A 466 34.79 -1.87 -32.46
N LYS A 467 33.80 -1.67 -33.34
CA LYS A 467 33.84 -0.73 -34.47
C LYS A 467 33.12 0.59 -34.14
N ASN A 468 32.77 0.84 -32.88
CA ASN A 468 32.00 1.99 -32.41
C ASN A 468 30.56 2.10 -32.94
N GLU A 469 30.01 1.02 -33.49
CA GLU A 469 28.62 0.97 -33.95
C GLU A 469 27.71 0.58 -32.78
N VAL A 470 26.61 1.29 -32.58
CA VAL A 470 25.63 0.97 -31.54
C VAL A 470 24.86 -0.28 -31.98
N ILE A 471 24.96 -1.36 -31.22
CA ILE A 471 24.37 -2.67 -31.54
C ILE A 471 23.24 -3.07 -30.59
N THR A 472 23.15 -2.43 -29.42
CA THR A 472 22.18 -2.80 -28.39
C THR A 472 21.77 -1.59 -27.58
N CYS A 473 20.49 -1.51 -27.25
CA CYS A 473 19.95 -0.63 -26.22
C CYS A 473 19.55 -1.51 -25.04
N ARG A 474 20.32 -1.45 -23.95
CA ARG A 474 20.02 -2.16 -22.71
C ARG A 474 19.03 -1.34 -21.90
N VAL A 475 17.88 -1.91 -21.60
CA VAL A 475 16.80 -1.26 -20.85
C VAL A 475 16.74 -1.84 -19.44
N PHE A 476 16.78 -0.96 -18.43
CA PHE A 476 16.66 -1.30 -17.03
C PHE A 476 15.28 -0.88 -16.51
N GLN A 477 14.37 -1.84 -16.33
CA GLN A 477 13.01 -1.63 -15.84
C GLN A 477 12.50 -2.87 -15.10
N GLY A 478 12.64 -2.91 -13.77
CA GLY A 478 12.25 -4.09 -12.98
C GLY A 478 13.04 -5.37 -13.31
N GLY A 479 14.14 -5.22 -14.07
CA GLY A 479 14.93 -6.26 -14.71
C GLY A 479 15.83 -5.63 -15.78
N VAL A 480 16.60 -6.44 -16.51
CA VAL A 480 17.48 -6.00 -17.60
C VAL A 480 17.04 -6.65 -18.90
N ILE A 481 16.82 -5.86 -19.95
CA ILE A 481 16.47 -6.33 -21.29
C ILE A 481 17.49 -5.78 -22.29
N ASP A 482 18.13 -6.67 -23.04
CA ASP A 482 19.04 -6.29 -24.13
C ASP A 482 18.26 -6.23 -25.44
N ALA A 483 17.88 -5.01 -25.85
CA ALA A 483 17.17 -4.78 -27.09
C ALA A 483 18.17 -4.65 -28.25
N LYS A 484 18.17 -5.62 -29.16
CA LYS A 484 19.11 -5.64 -30.28
C LYS A 484 18.70 -4.60 -31.32
N ARG A 485 19.67 -3.85 -31.83
CA ARG A 485 19.42 -2.90 -32.92
C ARG A 485 19.07 -3.66 -34.19
N ILE A 486 17.95 -3.28 -34.80
CA ILE A 486 17.46 -3.84 -36.07
C ILE A 486 17.45 -2.81 -37.20
N LYS A 487 17.48 -1.50 -36.89
CA LYS A 487 17.69 -0.39 -37.83
C LYS A 487 18.48 0.75 -37.21
#